data_AF-A0AAD9SUS2-F1
#
_entry.id   AF-A0AAD9SUS2-F1
#
_cell.length_a   1.000
_cell.length_b   1.000
_cell.length_c   1.000
_cell.angle_alpha   90.00
_cell.angle_beta   90.00
_cell.angle_gamma   90.00
#
_symmetry.space_group_name_H-M   'P 1'
#
loop_
_entity.id
_entity.type
_entity.pdbx_description
1 polymer ?
#
loop_
_entity_poly.entity_id
_entity_poly.type
_entity_poly.pdbx_seq_one_letter_code
_entity_poly.pdbx_strand_id
1 'polypeptide(L)'
;MKAAVIVSGLVATALGMAVEKRDGTCARQPAGTGPSVHIPDTPKMFRAYPVFTAAAVYASVLTKFTSVFTSINNSTQQTNYLGSTLLNDYDATQCGSFCEQTTGCAGFNLFFERDPSQDPNPVNCPNPASVTNIKCVAWGVPLTAAGATNSGQKRADFQVAIAGVSRPSSPLHPLRVRL
;
A
#
# COMPACT_ATOMS: atom_id res chain seq x y z
N MET A 1 37.70 -59.85 -33.50
CA MET A 1 38.04 -58.46 -33.13
C MET A 1 36.74 -57.69 -32.99
N LYS A 2 36.64 -56.85 -31.97
CA LYS A 2 35.40 -56.24 -31.42
C LYS A 2 34.90 -55.07 -32.28
N ALA A 3 33.58 -54.91 -32.40
CA ALA A 3 32.92 -53.63 -32.74
C ALA A 3 31.52 -53.65 -32.10
N ALA A 4 31.36 -53.17 -30.86
CA ALA A 4 31.09 -51.77 -30.47
C ALA A 4 29.65 -51.32 -30.85
N VAL A 5 28.71 -51.56 -29.94
CA VAL A 5 27.34 -51.02 -29.97
C VAL A 5 27.41 -49.57 -29.52
N ILE A 6 27.02 -48.64 -30.38
CA ILE A 6 26.92 -47.21 -30.04
C ILE A 6 25.50 -46.96 -29.53
N VAL A 7 25.36 -46.76 -28.22
CA VAL A 7 24.11 -46.29 -27.60
C VAL A 7 24.12 -44.77 -27.69
N SER A 8 23.35 -44.21 -28.62
CA SER A 8 23.10 -42.76 -28.67
C SER A 8 22.12 -42.37 -27.57
N GLY A 9 22.64 -41.83 -26.46
CA GLY A 9 21.81 -41.21 -25.43
C GLY A 9 21.31 -39.85 -25.89
N LEU A 10 19.99 -39.67 -25.95
CA LEU A 10 19.39 -38.34 -26.02
C LEU A 10 19.50 -37.68 -24.65
N VAL A 11 20.34 -36.65 -24.54
CA VAL A 11 20.34 -35.75 -23.40
C VAL A 11 19.19 -34.76 -23.60
N ALA A 12 18.08 -34.97 -22.87
CA ALA A 12 17.02 -33.97 -22.78
C ALA A 12 17.51 -32.81 -21.89
N THR A 13 17.89 -31.70 -22.51
CA THR A 13 18.14 -30.44 -21.81
C THR A 13 16.82 -29.91 -21.29
N ALA A 14 16.63 -29.99 -19.97
CA ALA A 14 15.54 -29.29 -19.30
C ALA A 14 15.74 -27.78 -19.49
N LEU A 15 14.95 -27.16 -20.37
CA LEU A 15 14.82 -25.71 -20.43
C LEU A 15 14.17 -25.27 -19.11
N GLY A 16 14.99 -24.83 -18.15
CA GLY A 16 14.50 -24.18 -16.96
C GLY A 16 13.67 -22.98 -17.38
N MET A 17 12.35 -23.02 -17.15
CA MET A 17 11.51 -21.84 -17.26
C MET A 17 11.92 -20.89 -16.13
N ALA A 18 12.84 -19.98 -16.44
CA ALA A 18 13.14 -18.88 -15.52
C ALA A 18 11.84 -18.08 -15.36
N VAL A 19 11.32 -18.01 -14.13
CA VAL A 19 10.26 -17.07 -13.79
C VAL A 19 10.89 -15.69 -13.88
N GLU A 20 10.69 -15.02 -15.01
CA GLU A 20 11.09 -13.62 -15.16
C GLU A 20 10.28 -12.78 -14.18
N LYS A 21 10.95 -11.85 -13.52
CA LYS A 21 10.27 -10.87 -12.69
C LYS A 21 9.28 -10.13 -13.59
N ARG A 22 8.03 -9.97 -13.15
CA ARG A 22 7.10 -9.05 -13.82
C ARG A 22 7.67 -7.64 -13.66
N ASP A 23 8.43 -7.21 -14.65
CA ASP A 23 8.96 -5.86 -14.72
C ASP A 23 7.88 -4.92 -15.23
N GLY A 24 7.92 -3.68 -14.72
CA GLY A 24 6.94 -2.68 -15.13
C GLY A 24 7.08 -2.31 -16.59
N THR A 25 6.04 -1.71 -17.15
CA THR A 25 5.93 -1.42 -18.59
C THR A 25 6.21 0.04 -18.96
N CYS A 26 6.54 0.89 -17.99
CA CYS A 26 6.53 2.35 -18.13
C CYS A 26 5.17 2.93 -18.56
N ALA A 27 4.09 2.14 -18.48
CA ALA A 27 2.75 2.63 -18.75
C ALA A 27 2.39 3.75 -17.78
N ARG A 28 1.82 4.84 -18.30
CA ARG A 28 1.34 5.97 -17.50
C ARG A 28 0.32 5.48 -16.46
N GLN A 29 0.53 5.84 -15.21
CA GLN A 29 -0.41 5.60 -14.12
C GLN A 29 -1.44 6.74 -14.04
N PRO A 30 -2.60 6.51 -13.40
CA PRO A 30 -3.56 7.57 -13.12
C PRO A 30 -2.91 8.76 -12.41
N ALA A 31 -3.46 9.95 -12.62
CA ALA A 31 -3.07 11.13 -11.84
C ALA A 31 -3.36 10.91 -10.36
N GLY A 32 -2.50 11.44 -9.50
CA GLY A 32 -2.72 11.42 -8.06
C GLY A 32 -3.92 12.28 -7.64
N THR A 33 -4.59 11.88 -6.58
CA THR A 33 -5.72 12.64 -5.99
C THR A 33 -5.31 13.62 -4.89
N GLY A 34 -4.06 13.54 -4.41
CA GLY A 34 -3.54 14.38 -3.34
C GLY A 34 -2.62 15.51 -3.81
N PRO A 35 -2.11 16.33 -2.88
CA PRO A 35 -1.24 17.45 -3.22
C PRO A 35 0.10 16.94 -3.76
N SER A 36 0.64 17.68 -4.72
CA SER A 36 1.94 17.41 -5.32
C SER A 36 3.09 17.72 -4.32
N VAL A 37 4.03 16.78 -4.19
CA VAL A 37 5.25 16.94 -3.38
C VAL A 37 6.47 16.67 -4.27
N HIS A 38 7.08 17.72 -4.81
CA HIS A 38 8.15 17.59 -5.82
C HIS A 38 9.49 18.26 -5.47
N ILE A 39 9.62 18.88 -4.30
CA ILE A 39 10.81 19.71 -3.98
C ILE A 39 11.50 19.26 -2.68
N PRO A 40 12.51 18.37 -2.77
CA PRO A 40 12.75 17.40 -3.84
C PRO A 40 11.79 16.19 -3.79
N ASP A 41 11.46 15.61 -4.94
CA ASP A 41 10.65 14.39 -5.06
C ASP A 41 11.41 13.15 -4.56
N THR A 42 11.40 12.97 -3.24
CA THR A 42 12.03 11.82 -2.59
C THR A 42 11.09 11.24 -1.53
N PRO A 43 11.21 9.94 -1.22
CA PRO A 43 10.46 9.31 -0.12
C PRO A 43 10.66 10.04 1.22
N LYS A 44 11.88 10.53 1.48
CA LYS A 44 12.22 11.25 2.70
C LYS A 44 11.43 12.56 2.81
N MET A 45 11.41 13.35 1.75
CA MET A 45 10.69 14.62 1.75
C MET A 45 9.18 14.43 1.74
N PHE A 46 8.69 13.40 1.06
CA PHE A 46 7.28 13.02 1.11
C PHE A 46 6.82 12.74 2.54
N ARG A 47 7.57 11.91 3.28
CA ARG A 47 7.30 11.60 4.69
C ARG A 47 7.43 12.80 5.63
N ALA A 48 8.32 13.74 5.30
CA ALA A 48 8.56 14.93 6.10
C ALA A 48 7.60 16.09 5.77
N TYR A 49 6.68 15.92 4.82
CA TYR A 49 5.83 17.02 4.37
C TYR A 49 4.80 17.40 5.45
N PRO A 50 4.88 18.63 6.03
CA PRO A 50 4.15 18.96 7.25
C PRO A 50 2.62 18.97 7.07
N VAL A 51 2.14 19.24 5.85
CA VAL A 51 0.71 19.22 5.52
C VAL A 51 0.09 17.83 5.77
N PHE A 52 0.84 16.75 5.52
CA PHE A 52 0.35 15.39 5.74
C PHE A 52 0.17 15.06 7.22
N THR A 53 1.13 15.46 8.05
CA THR A 53 1.03 15.29 9.50
C THR A 53 -0.13 16.11 10.06
N ALA A 54 -0.29 17.37 9.63
CA ALA A 54 -1.40 18.21 10.06
C ALA A 54 -2.76 17.59 9.70
N ALA A 55 -2.93 17.14 8.45
CA ALA A 55 -4.16 16.48 8.01
C ALA A 55 -4.51 15.25 8.87
N ALA A 56 -3.51 14.41 9.18
CA ALA A 56 -3.73 13.22 10.01
C ALA A 56 -4.09 13.53 11.46
N VAL A 57 -3.49 14.56 12.06
CA VAL A 57 -3.74 14.99 13.45
C VAL A 57 -5.11 15.64 13.59
N TYR A 58 -5.53 16.45 12.62
CA TYR A 58 -6.79 17.19 12.67
C TYR A 58 -7.95 16.48 12.01
N ALA A 59 -7.76 15.24 11.55
CA ALA A 59 -8.83 14.45 10.96
C ALA A 59 -9.93 14.16 11.99
N SER A 60 -11.11 14.74 11.77
CA SER A 60 -12.31 14.51 12.57
C SER A 60 -12.71 13.03 12.50
N VAL A 61 -12.80 12.36 13.65
CA VAL A 61 -13.20 10.95 13.70
C VAL A 61 -14.71 10.85 13.93
N LEU A 62 -15.37 9.94 13.19
CA LEU A 62 -16.77 9.58 13.40
C LEU A 62 -16.99 9.04 14.81
N THR A 63 -18.17 9.30 15.40
CA THR A 63 -18.52 8.90 16.77
C THR A 63 -18.43 7.40 17.06
N LYS A 64 -18.47 6.53 16.03
CA LYS A 64 -18.37 5.07 16.17
C LYS A 64 -16.94 4.52 16.15
N PHE A 65 -15.96 5.34 15.81
CA PHE A 65 -14.56 4.93 15.78
C PHE A 65 -13.77 5.75 16.80
N THR A 66 -12.81 5.10 17.43
CA THR A 66 -11.82 5.78 18.26
C THR A 66 -10.51 5.82 17.49
N SER A 67 -9.85 6.98 17.46
CA SER A 67 -8.48 7.06 16.96
C SER A 67 -7.59 6.20 17.86
N VAL A 68 -6.96 5.18 17.29
CA VAL A 68 -6.15 4.26 18.09
C VAL A 68 -4.77 4.89 18.36
N PHE A 69 -4.21 5.60 17.37
CA PHE A 69 -2.94 6.35 17.42
C PHE A 69 -2.71 7.04 16.05
N THR A 70 -1.91 8.10 16.03
CA THR A 70 -1.38 8.70 14.80
C THR A 70 0.05 8.20 14.56
N SER A 71 0.33 7.66 13.38
CA SER A 71 1.70 7.39 12.93
C SER A 71 1.93 8.16 11.65
N ILE A 72 3.02 8.90 11.58
CA ILE A 72 3.26 9.78 10.44
C ILE A 72 3.69 9.03 9.18
N ASN A 73 4.14 7.77 9.26
CA ASN A 73 4.90 7.15 8.16
C ASN A 73 4.53 5.71 7.80
N ASN A 74 3.74 5.03 8.62
CA ASN A 74 3.34 3.66 8.34
C ASN A 74 1.83 3.62 8.28
N SER A 75 1.25 2.75 7.45
CA SER A 75 -0.13 2.27 7.50
C SER A 75 -0.19 0.88 8.15
N THR A 76 -1.39 0.40 8.44
CA THR A 76 -1.61 -0.95 8.95
C THR A 76 -1.36 -1.96 7.84
N GLN A 77 -0.71 -3.07 8.19
CA GLN A 77 -0.69 -4.28 7.39
C GLN A 77 -0.95 -5.48 8.29
N GLN A 78 -2.08 -6.13 8.07
CA GLN A 78 -2.55 -7.26 8.87
C GLN A 78 -3.47 -8.17 8.06
N THR A 79 -4.11 -9.14 8.71
CA THR A 79 -5.12 -10.01 8.09
C THR A 79 -6.43 -9.29 7.84
N ASN A 80 -7.30 -9.88 7.01
CA ASN A 80 -8.66 -9.41 6.75
C ASN A 80 -8.74 -8.01 6.11
N TYR A 81 -7.94 -7.80 5.06
CA TYR A 81 -8.08 -6.66 4.15
C TYR A 81 -9.43 -6.74 3.43
N LEU A 82 -10.23 -5.68 3.49
CA LEU A 82 -11.57 -5.65 2.90
C LEU A 82 -11.69 -4.78 1.65
N GLY A 83 -10.63 -4.06 1.29
CA GLY A 83 -10.60 -3.21 0.10
C GLY A 83 -10.04 -1.83 0.36
N SER A 84 -9.88 -1.08 -0.72
CA SER A 84 -9.38 0.29 -0.70
C SER A 84 -10.10 1.16 -1.72
N THR A 85 -10.15 2.46 -1.45
CA THR A 85 -10.59 3.47 -2.41
C THR A 85 -9.65 4.69 -2.36
N LEU A 86 -9.62 5.45 -3.45
CA LEU A 86 -8.98 6.76 -3.50
C LEU A 86 -10.01 7.84 -3.14
N LEU A 87 -9.58 8.81 -2.34
CA LEU A 87 -10.37 9.99 -2.02
C LEU A 87 -9.77 11.22 -2.72
N ASN A 88 -10.60 12.22 -2.97
CA ASN A 88 -10.14 13.52 -3.49
C ASN A 88 -9.66 14.46 -2.38
N ASP A 89 -10.09 14.22 -1.14
CA ASP A 89 -9.73 15.00 0.04
C ASP A 89 -9.36 14.07 1.20
N TYR A 90 -8.59 14.59 2.15
CA TYR A 90 -8.24 13.87 3.37
C TYR A 90 -9.42 13.91 4.36
N ASP A 91 -10.46 13.12 4.09
CA ASP A 91 -11.70 13.10 4.85
C ASP A 91 -11.91 11.76 5.58
N ALA A 92 -11.75 11.79 6.89
CA ALA A 92 -11.98 10.63 7.75
C ALA A 92 -13.47 10.25 7.86
N THR A 93 -14.40 11.17 7.64
CA THR A 93 -15.85 10.91 7.55
C THR A 93 -16.16 10.09 6.31
N GLN A 94 -15.60 10.48 5.16
CA GLN A 94 -15.78 9.76 3.91
C GLN A 94 -15.14 8.37 3.96
N CYS A 95 -13.93 8.26 4.50
CA CYS A 95 -13.26 6.98 4.66
C CYS A 95 -13.97 6.07 5.67
N GLY A 96 -14.47 6.64 6.76
CA GLY A 96 -15.29 5.92 7.74
C GLY A 96 -16.60 5.42 7.13
N SER A 97 -17.26 6.22 6.30
CA SER A 97 -18.46 5.82 5.57
C SER A 97 -18.20 4.65 4.61
N PHE A 98 -17.04 4.64 3.93
CA PHE A 98 -16.60 3.49 3.13
C PHE A 98 -16.43 2.23 3.98
N CYS A 99 -15.82 2.33 5.16
CA CYS A 99 -15.73 1.22 6.10
C CYS A 99 -17.11 0.76 6.59
N GLU A 100 -18.01 1.67 6.98
CA GLU A 100 -19.36 1.31 7.46
C GLU A 100 -20.21 0.60 6.39
N GLN A 101 -20.02 0.94 5.11
CA GLN A 101 -20.69 0.26 3.99
C GLN A 101 -20.00 -1.07 3.60
N THR A 102 -18.79 -1.31 4.09
CA THR A 102 -18.05 -2.54 3.84
C THR A 102 -18.40 -3.57 4.92
N THR A 103 -19.11 -4.63 4.52
CA THR A 103 -19.57 -5.68 5.44
C THR A 103 -18.38 -6.29 6.20
N GLY A 104 -18.47 -6.26 7.54
CA GLY A 104 -17.45 -6.81 8.43
C GLY A 104 -16.29 -5.87 8.75
N CYS A 105 -16.34 -4.60 8.33
CA CYS A 105 -15.30 -3.63 8.67
C CYS A 105 -15.25 -3.32 10.17
N ALA A 106 -14.04 -3.32 10.73
CA ALA A 106 -13.75 -3.04 12.12
C ALA A 106 -12.76 -1.86 12.31
N GLY A 107 -12.22 -1.32 11.21
CA GLY A 107 -11.35 -0.16 11.24
C GLY A 107 -10.79 0.18 9.86
N PHE A 108 -10.23 1.37 9.72
CA PHE A 108 -9.70 1.83 8.44
C PHE A 108 -8.41 2.64 8.58
N ASN A 109 -7.63 2.68 7.51
CA ASN A 109 -6.51 3.58 7.35
C ASN A 109 -6.91 4.71 6.40
N LEU A 110 -6.51 5.93 6.73
CA LEU A 110 -6.54 7.07 5.82
C LEU A 110 -5.13 7.66 5.76
N PHE A 111 -4.54 7.76 4.57
CA PHE A 111 -3.16 8.21 4.41
C PHE A 111 -2.86 8.78 3.02
N PHE A 112 -1.73 9.48 2.93
CA PHE A 112 -1.12 9.84 1.65
C PHE A 112 -0.11 8.76 1.24
N GLU A 113 -0.17 8.32 -0.01
CA GLU A 113 0.79 7.40 -0.61
C GLU A 113 1.52 8.07 -1.78
N ARG A 114 2.86 7.98 -1.77
CA ARG A 114 3.73 8.33 -2.87
C ARG A 114 3.73 7.17 -3.85
N ASP A 115 3.02 7.33 -4.97
CA ASP A 115 2.94 6.34 -6.03
C ASP A 115 3.72 6.81 -7.27
N PRO A 116 4.20 5.90 -8.13
CA PRO A 116 4.91 6.31 -9.34
C PRO A 116 3.93 6.77 -10.43
N SER A 117 4.27 7.83 -11.17
CA SER A 117 3.49 8.33 -12.31
C SER A 117 3.49 7.40 -13.54
N GLN A 118 4.41 6.43 -13.56
CA GLN A 118 4.53 5.39 -14.58
C GLN A 118 4.80 4.05 -13.89
N ASP A 119 4.42 2.94 -14.51
CA ASP A 119 4.75 1.61 -13.99
C ASP A 119 6.27 1.35 -14.02
N PRO A 120 6.98 1.32 -12.86
CA PRO A 120 8.44 1.36 -12.86
C PRO A 120 9.08 0.13 -13.51
N ASN A 121 9.96 0.38 -14.48
CA ASN A 121 10.76 -0.63 -15.18
C ASN A 121 12.25 -0.45 -14.84
N PRO A 122 13.00 -1.51 -14.49
CA PRO A 122 14.41 -1.39 -14.09
C PRO A 122 15.35 -0.74 -15.11
N VAL A 123 15.00 -0.74 -16.39
CA VAL A 123 15.84 -0.26 -17.49
C VAL A 123 15.32 1.07 -18.04
N ASN A 124 14.04 1.12 -18.39
CA ASN A 124 13.47 2.22 -19.18
C ASN A 124 12.93 3.37 -18.32
N CYS A 125 12.46 3.07 -17.10
CA CYS A 125 11.90 4.05 -16.17
C CYS A 125 12.08 3.57 -14.71
N PRO A 126 13.33 3.48 -14.23
CA PRO A 126 13.60 2.85 -12.93
C PRO A 126 13.07 3.66 -11.75
N ASN A 127 13.02 4.99 -11.87
CA ASN A 127 12.51 5.89 -10.84
C ASN A 127 11.74 7.06 -11.48
N PRO A 128 10.49 6.84 -11.95
CA PRO A 128 9.66 7.90 -12.52
C PRO A 128 9.28 8.95 -11.47
N ALA A 129 8.81 10.11 -11.91
CA ALA A 129 8.24 11.13 -11.01
C ALA A 129 7.09 10.54 -10.18
N SER A 130 6.90 11.03 -8.96
CA SER A 130 5.82 10.58 -8.11
C SER A 130 4.50 11.32 -8.36
N VAL A 131 3.41 10.67 -7.96
CA VAL A 131 2.10 11.25 -7.70
C VAL A 131 1.72 10.98 -6.24
N THR A 132 0.82 11.79 -5.70
CA THR A 132 0.29 11.59 -4.35
C THR A 132 -1.14 11.06 -4.45
N ASN A 133 -1.42 9.94 -3.80
CA ASN A 133 -2.77 9.39 -3.66
C ASN A 133 -3.25 9.52 -2.23
N ILE A 134 -4.50 9.93 -2.02
CA ILE A 134 -5.16 9.85 -0.72
C ILE A 134 -5.88 8.51 -0.66
N LYS A 135 -5.35 7.56 0.11
CA LYS A 135 -5.85 6.18 0.20
C LYS A 135 -6.67 5.99 1.46
N CYS A 136 -7.86 5.41 1.27
CA CYS A 136 -8.70 4.87 2.32
C CYS A 136 -8.70 3.34 2.22
N VAL A 137 -8.39 2.63 3.31
CA VAL A 137 -8.30 1.17 3.34
C VAL A 137 -9.12 0.59 4.48
N ALA A 138 -10.04 -0.32 4.17
CA ALA A 138 -10.90 -0.98 5.15
C ALA A 138 -10.31 -2.32 5.61
N TRP A 139 -10.44 -2.59 6.91
CA TRP A 139 -9.96 -3.81 7.56
C TRP A 139 -11.07 -4.44 8.39
N GLY A 140 -11.18 -5.76 8.34
CA GLY A 140 -12.18 -6.51 9.11
C GLY A 140 -11.70 -6.98 10.48
N VAL A 141 -10.57 -6.45 10.95
CA VAL A 141 -10.11 -6.61 12.34
C VAL A 141 -9.72 -5.24 12.91
N PRO A 142 -9.88 -5.03 14.23
CA PRO A 142 -9.46 -3.79 14.88
C PRO A 142 -8.00 -3.45 14.61
N LEU A 143 -7.69 -2.17 14.44
CA LEU A 143 -6.34 -1.72 14.16
C LEU A 143 -5.54 -1.58 15.46
N THR A 144 -4.25 -1.92 15.43
CA THR A 144 -3.34 -1.81 16.59
C THR A 144 -2.04 -1.12 16.20
N ALA A 145 -1.35 -0.55 17.19
CA ALA A 145 -0.06 0.13 16.97
C ALA A 145 0.98 -0.85 16.42
N ALA A 146 0.96 -2.10 16.89
CA ALA A 146 1.85 -3.15 16.41
C ALA A 146 1.60 -3.52 14.94
N GLY A 147 0.37 -3.36 14.44
CA GLY A 147 0.03 -3.60 13.02
C GLY A 147 0.52 -2.50 12.07
N ALA A 148 1.07 -1.39 12.57
CA ALA A 148 1.52 -0.24 11.79
C ALA A 148 2.90 -0.44 11.12
N THR A 149 3.02 -1.48 10.30
CA THR A 149 4.31 -1.91 9.72
C THR A 149 4.47 -1.59 8.23
N ASN A 150 3.38 -1.25 7.53
CA ASN A 150 3.47 -0.95 6.11
C ASN A 150 4.02 0.46 5.90
N SER A 151 5.28 0.53 5.50
CA SER A 151 5.96 1.79 5.17
C SER A 151 6.01 2.04 3.66
N GLY A 152 5.38 1.19 2.84
CA GLY A 152 5.53 1.16 1.39
C GLY A 152 6.58 0.15 0.94
N GLN A 153 6.79 0.08 -0.37
CA GLN A 153 7.56 -0.96 -1.05
C GLN A 153 8.46 -0.38 -2.16
N LYS A 154 9.54 -1.09 -2.47
CA LYS A 154 10.41 -0.75 -3.61
C LYS A 154 9.86 -1.38 -4.90
N ARG A 155 9.75 -0.58 -5.98
CA ARG A 155 9.34 -0.97 -7.33
C ARG A 155 10.39 -0.47 -8.33
N ALA A 156 11.22 -1.35 -8.87
CA ALA A 156 12.48 -0.94 -9.52
C ALA A 156 13.25 -0.02 -8.57
N ASP A 157 13.73 1.15 -8.97
CA ASP A 157 14.38 2.13 -8.07
C ASP A 157 13.42 3.14 -7.45
N PHE A 158 12.14 3.09 -7.81
CA PHE A 158 11.11 3.89 -7.17
C PHE A 158 10.74 3.31 -5.79
N GLN A 159 10.70 4.16 -4.78
CA GLN A 159 10.23 3.80 -3.45
C GLN A 159 8.84 4.38 -3.20
N VAL A 160 7.84 3.50 -3.09
CA VAL A 160 6.53 3.86 -2.55
C VAL A 160 6.69 4.23 -1.08
N ALA A 161 6.05 5.31 -0.66
CA ALA A 161 6.15 5.82 0.69
C ALA A 161 4.76 6.18 1.21
N ILE A 162 4.56 5.99 2.50
CA ILE A 162 3.32 6.30 3.19
C ILE A 162 3.57 7.44 4.17
N ALA A 163 2.65 8.40 4.22
CA ALA A 163 2.74 9.55 5.10
C ALA A 163 1.35 9.98 5.62
N GLY A 164 1.35 10.68 6.77
CA GLY A 164 0.15 11.27 7.36
C GLY A 164 -0.97 10.26 7.57
N VAL A 165 -0.78 9.28 8.47
CA VAL A 165 -1.74 8.19 8.62
C VAL A 165 -2.64 8.39 9.84
N SER A 166 -3.94 8.46 9.57
CA SER A 166 -5.01 8.35 10.57
C SER A 166 -5.57 6.93 10.60
N ARG A 167 -5.82 6.41 11.80
CA ARG A 167 -6.33 5.05 12.02
C ARG A 167 -7.44 5.00 13.06
N PRO A 168 -8.66 5.29 12.65
CA PRO A 168 -9.82 5.00 13.47
C PRO A 168 -10.13 3.50 13.45
N SER A 169 -10.34 2.92 14.63
CA SER A 169 -10.90 1.56 14.76
C SER A 169 -12.18 1.63 15.55
N SER A 170 -13.09 0.68 15.32
CA SER A 170 -14.20 0.50 16.24
C SER A 170 -13.61 0.20 17.63
N PRO A 171 -14.27 0.63 18.72
CA PRO A 171 -13.95 0.14 20.04
C PRO A 171 -13.87 -1.38 19.97
N LEU A 172 -12.85 -1.98 20.59
CA LEU A 172 -12.85 -3.42 20.82
C LEU A 172 -14.16 -3.74 21.53
N HIS A 173 -15.18 -4.21 20.80
CA HIS A 173 -16.33 -4.77 21.46
C HIS A 173 -15.77 -5.95 22.27
N PRO A 174 -16.03 -6.03 23.58
CA PRO A 174 -15.71 -7.24 24.31
C PRO A 174 -16.36 -8.36 23.51
N LEU A 175 -15.57 -9.39 23.19
CA LEU A 175 -15.99 -10.58 22.46
C LEU A 175 -17.47 -10.83 22.75
N ARG A 176 -18.37 -10.57 21.79
CA ARG A 176 -19.71 -11.12 21.89
C ARG A 176 -19.49 -12.61 21.75
N VAL A 177 -19.27 -13.27 22.88
CA VAL A 177 -19.53 -14.69 23.06
C VAL A 177 -20.94 -14.85 22.53
N ARG A 178 -21.06 -15.38 21.32
CA ARG A 178 -22.33 -15.88 20.83
C ARG A 178 -22.68 -17.01 21.81
N LEU A 179 -23.54 -16.70 22.76
CA LEU A 179 -24.32 -17.70 23.49
C LEU A 179 -25.29 -18.35 22.50
#